data_AF-A0A3E4MCA4-F1
#
_entry.id   AF-A0A3E4MCA4-F1
#
_cell.length_a   1.000
_cell.length_b   1.000
_cell.length_c   1.000
_cell.angle_alpha   90.00
_cell.angle_beta   90.00
_cell.angle_gamma   90.00
#
_symmetry.space_group_name_H-M   'P 1'
#
loop_
_entity.id
_entity.type
_entity.pdbx_description
1 polymer ?
#
loop_
_entity_poly.entity_id
_entity_poly.type
_entity_poly.pdbx_seq_one_letter_code
_entity_poly.pdbx_strand_id
1 'polypeptide(L)'
;MKKSNFVAMILGTIGMVFFALGMCMALIEEWGMFHQGIVSGVIGLVILLITLIVWRRMEGKEPIKLNGKTVGTIVLAIFGALLLGVGMCFSMVFGKMILGVVIGLVGIVALLMLIPLTKGLK
;
A
#
# COMPACT_ATOMS: atom_id res chain seq x y z
N MET A 1 -1.90 -20.88 -13.14
CA MET A 1 -2.54 -19.72 -12.48
C MET A 1 -3.91 -19.46 -13.11
N LYS A 2 -4.94 -19.08 -12.34
CA LYS A 2 -6.23 -18.66 -12.92
C LYS A 2 -6.02 -17.36 -13.70
N LYS A 3 -6.66 -17.20 -14.87
CA LYS A 3 -6.59 -15.97 -15.70
C LYS A 3 -6.88 -14.70 -14.87
N SER A 4 -7.80 -14.80 -13.90
CA SER A 4 -8.16 -13.70 -13.02
C SER A 4 -6.99 -13.16 -12.19
N ASN A 5 -6.14 -14.05 -11.68
CA ASN A 5 -5.02 -13.67 -10.81
C ASN A 5 -3.89 -13.02 -11.61
N PHE A 6 -3.70 -13.46 -12.85
CA PHE A 6 -2.71 -12.86 -13.76
C PHE A 6 -3.12 -11.45 -14.17
N VAL A 7 -4.39 -11.25 -14.55
CA VAL A 7 -4.93 -9.93 -14.91
C VAL A 7 -4.88 -8.97 -13.71
N ALA A 8 -5.26 -9.43 -12.51
CA ALA A 8 -5.19 -8.62 -11.31
C ALA A 8 -3.75 -8.25 -10.90
N MET A 9 -2.80 -9.17 -11.10
CA MET A 9 -1.38 -8.90 -10.84
C MET A 9 -0.84 -7.84 -11.80
N ILE A 10 -1.17 -7.91 -13.09
CA ILE A 10 -0.70 -6.93 -14.08
C ILE A 10 -1.35 -5.56 -13.84
N LEU A 11 -2.69 -5.49 -13.82
CA LEU A 11 -3.39 -4.22 -13.58
C LEU A 11 -3.06 -3.63 -12.22
N GLY A 12 -2.90 -4.47 -11.20
CA GLY A 12 -2.52 -4.06 -9.85
C GLY A 12 -1.10 -3.50 -9.79
N THR A 13 -0.14 -4.13 -10.47
CA THR A 13 1.24 -3.62 -10.57
C THR A 13 1.28 -2.28 -11.28
N ILE A 14 0.59 -2.15 -12.42
CA ILE A 14 0.51 -0.90 -13.17
C ILE A 14 -0.13 0.19 -12.29
N GLY A 15 -1.27 -0.08 -11.68
CA GLY A 15 -1.95 0.87 -10.79
C GLY A 15 -1.09 1.31 -9.61
N MET A 16 -0.38 0.38 -8.97
CA MET A 16 0.54 0.69 -7.87
C MET A 16 1.71 1.57 -8.31
N VAL A 17 2.29 1.30 -9.49
CA VAL A 17 3.39 2.12 -10.01
C VAL A 17 2.92 3.55 -10.28
N PHE A 18 1.79 3.72 -10.96
CA PHE A 18 1.22 5.05 -11.20
C PHE A 18 0.87 5.78 -9.89
N PHE A 19 0.30 5.07 -8.92
CA PHE A 19 -0.03 5.63 -7.62
C PHE A 19 1.23 6.06 -6.84
N ALA A 20 2.25 5.20 -6.79
CA ALA A 20 3.51 5.49 -6.11
C ALA A 20 4.25 6.67 -6.75
N LEU A 21 4.31 6.72 -8.09
CA LEU A 21 4.89 7.84 -8.82
C LEU A 21 4.13 9.14 -8.56
N GLY A 22 2.80 9.10 -8.54
CA GLY A 22 1.97 10.26 -8.21
C GLY A 22 2.20 10.78 -6.80
N MET A 23 2.31 9.89 -5.81
CA MET A 23 2.66 10.24 -4.44
C MET A 23 4.05 10.90 -4.35
N CYS A 24 5.05 10.35 -5.04
CA CYS A 24 6.39 10.93 -5.07
C CYS A 24 6.42 12.33 -5.73
N MET A 25 5.74 12.50 -6.87
CA MET A 25 5.66 13.80 -7.56
C MET A 25 4.86 14.85 -6.77
N ALA A 26 3.92 14.41 -5.92
CA ALA A 26 3.18 15.31 -5.03
C ALA A 26 3.96 15.69 -3.76
N LEU A 27 4.77 14.79 -3.19
CA LEU A 27 5.53 15.11 -1.97
C LEU A 27 6.82 15.90 -2.25
N ILE A 28 7.42 15.77 -3.42
CA ILE A 28 8.66 16.49 -3.76
C ILE A 28 8.29 17.83 -4.40
N GLU A 29 8.06 18.84 -3.57
CA GLU A 29 7.72 20.21 -3.98
C GLU A 29 8.77 20.85 -4.90
N GLU A 30 10.02 20.37 -4.82
CA GLU A 30 11.18 20.83 -5.59
C GLU A 30 11.04 20.63 -7.10
N TRP A 31 10.14 19.74 -7.54
CA TRP A 31 9.86 19.53 -8.97
C TRP A 31 8.80 20.51 -9.50
N GLY A 32 8.09 21.24 -8.64
CA GLY A 32 7.00 22.14 -9.06
C GLY A 32 5.81 21.44 -9.71
N MET A 33 5.76 20.10 -9.70
CA MET A 33 4.77 19.27 -10.39
C MET A 33 3.66 18.77 -9.48
N PHE A 34 3.39 19.45 -8.36
CA PHE A 34 2.41 19.04 -7.35
C PHE A 34 1.04 18.68 -7.95
N HIS A 35 0.52 19.55 -8.83
CA HIS A 35 -0.77 19.33 -9.48
C HIS A 35 -0.75 18.09 -10.39
N GLN A 36 0.36 17.83 -11.09
CA GLN A 36 0.53 16.66 -11.95
C GLN A 36 0.73 15.37 -11.15
N GLY A 37 1.40 15.45 -9.98
CA GLY A 37 1.51 14.37 -9.01
C GLY A 37 0.14 13.94 -8.46
N ILE A 38 -0.71 14.90 -8.08
CA ILE A 38 -2.08 14.61 -7.66
C ILE A 38 -2.88 13.93 -8.77
N VAL A 39 -2.83 14.46 -10.00
CA VAL A 39 -3.59 13.90 -11.13
C VAL A 39 -3.15 12.46 -11.42
N SER A 40 -1.84 12.20 -11.49
CA SER A 40 -1.32 10.85 -11.71
C SER A 40 -1.61 9.89 -10.55
N GLY A 41 -1.55 10.37 -9.30
CA GLY A 41 -1.93 9.61 -8.12
C GLY A 41 -3.42 9.23 -8.12
N VAL A 42 -4.30 10.16 -8.46
CA VAL A 42 -5.75 9.89 -8.58
C VAL A 42 -6.02 8.87 -9.69
N ILE A 43 -5.36 8.98 -10.84
CA ILE A 43 -5.46 7.99 -11.92
C ILE A 43 -5.01 6.60 -11.44
N GLY A 44 -3.86 6.52 -10.75
CA GLY A 44 -3.37 5.27 -10.16
C GLY A 44 -4.36 4.65 -9.17
N LEU A 45 -4.96 5.47 -8.30
CA LEU A 45 -5.97 5.03 -7.34
C LEU A 45 -7.23 4.51 -8.04
N VAL A 46 -7.71 5.20 -9.07
CA VAL A 46 -8.86 4.76 -9.88
C VAL A 46 -8.56 3.42 -10.56
N ILE A 47 -7.37 3.23 -11.13
CA ILE A 47 -6.95 1.96 -11.73
C ILE A 47 -6.94 0.85 -10.68
N LEU A 48 -6.44 1.11 -9.47
CA LEU A 48 -6.45 0.14 -8.37
C LEU A 48 -7.87 -0.24 -7.95
N LEU A 49 -8.79 0.73 -7.88
CA LEU A 49 -10.20 0.47 -7.59
C LEU A 49 -10.87 -0.38 -8.68
N ILE A 50 -10.63 -0.06 -9.96
CA ILE A 50 -11.12 -0.86 -11.09
C ILE A 50 -10.56 -2.27 -11.01
N THR A 51 -9.26 -2.41 -10.70
CA THR A 51 -8.60 -3.72 -10.54
C THR A 51 -9.27 -4.55 -9.45
N LEU A 52 -9.60 -3.95 -8.29
CA LEU A 52 -10.33 -4.62 -7.22
C LEU A 52 -11.72 -5.08 -7.66
N ILE A 53 -12.45 -4.24 -8.40
CA ILE A 53 -13.79 -4.56 -8.90
C ILE A 53 -13.72 -5.70 -9.93
N VAL A 54 -12.82 -5.61 -10.90
CA VAL A 54 -12.62 -6.61 -11.97
C VAL A 54 -12.18 -7.95 -11.37
N TRP A 55 -11.22 -7.95 -10.45
CA TRP A 55 -10.78 -9.17 -9.77
C TRP A 55 -11.92 -9.83 -8.99
N ARG A 56 -12.73 -9.04 -8.24
CA ARG A 56 -13.89 -9.57 -7.52
C ARG A 56 -14.97 -10.14 -8.42
N ARG A 57 -15.29 -9.43 -9.51
CA ARG A 57 -16.24 -9.90 -10.53
C ARG A 57 -15.78 -11.23 -11.14
N MET A 58 -14.49 -11.38 -11.42
CA MET A 58 -13.93 -12.60 -12.01
C MET A 58 -13.83 -13.79 -11.03
N GLU A 59 -13.65 -13.55 -9.74
CA GLU A 59 -13.60 -14.62 -8.74
C GLU A 59 -14.97 -15.03 -8.20
N GLY A 60 -16.05 -14.33 -8.55
CA GLY A 60 -17.41 -14.65 -8.09
C GLY A 60 -17.57 -14.63 -6.56
N LYS A 61 -16.65 -13.96 -5.85
CA LYS A 61 -16.65 -13.90 -4.39
C LYS A 61 -17.79 -13.01 -3.90
N GLU A 62 -18.45 -13.47 -2.84
CA GLU A 62 -19.46 -12.72 -2.08
C GLU A 62 -18.94 -11.31 -1.70
N PRO A 63 -19.83 -10.31 -1.51
CA PRO A 63 -19.46 -8.96 -1.12
C PRO A 63 -18.52 -8.94 0.09
N ILE A 64 -17.76 -7.86 0.27
CA ILE A 64 -16.80 -7.71 1.38
C ILE A 64 -17.50 -8.10 2.68
N LYS A 65 -17.20 -9.29 3.21
CA LYS A 65 -17.52 -9.60 4.59
C LYS A 65 -16.55 -8.74 5.40
N LEU A 66 -17.01 -7.54 5.72
CA LEU A 66 -16.35 -6.60 6.63
C LEU A 66 -16.36 -7.22 8.02
N ASN A 67 -15.54 -8.24 8.21
CA ASN A 67 -15.28 -8.81 9.51
C ASN A 67 -14.33 -7.87 10.24
N GLY A 68 -14.50 -7.67 11.54
CA GLY A 68 -13.59 -6.86 12.36
C GLY A 68 -12.13 -7.26 12.17
N LYS A 69 -11.88 -8.55 11.91
CA LYS A 69 -10.55 -9.08 11.57
C LYS A 69 -9.98 -8.51 10.26
N THR A 70 -10.80 -8.35 9.22
CA THR A 70 -10.38 -7.79 7.92
C THR A 70 -10.09 -6.30 8.03
N VAL A 71 -10.95 -5.55 8.72
CA VAL A 71 -10.74 -4.11 8.94
C VAL A 71 -9.50 -3.89 9.80
N GLY A 72 -9.33 -4.65 10.89
CA GLY A 72 -8.14 -4.58 11.74
C GLY A 72 -6.85 -4.90 10.98
N THR A 73 -6.90 -5.87 10.06
CA THR A 73 -5.76 -6.19 9.18
C THR A 73 -5.41 -5.02 8.25
N ILE A 74 -6.39 -4.39 7.63
CA ILE A 74 -6.16 -3.25 6.73
C ILE A 74 -5.57 -2.07 7.49
N VAL A 75 -6.12 -1.75 8.67
CA VAL A 75 -5.62 -0.66 9.53
C VAL A 75 -4.20 -0.95 9.98
N LEU A 76 -3.91 -2.17 10.42
CA LEU A 76 -2.55 -2.58 10.81
C LEU A 76 -1.57 -2.50 9.63
N ALA A 77 -2.00 -2.85 8.42
CA ALA A 77 -1.19 -2.74 7.21
C ALA A 77 -0.85 -1.29 6.86
N ILE A 78 -1.84 -0.39 6.93
CA ILE A 78 -1.63 1.05 6.74
C ILE A 78 -0.66 1.58 7.80
N PHE A 79 -0.88 1.24 9.07
CA PHE A 79 -0.06 1.72 10.18
C PHE A 79 1.39 1.21 10.10
N GLY A 80 1.59 -0.07 9.77
CA GLY A 80 2.91 -0.67 9.57
C GLY A 80 3.67 -0.06 8.39
N ALA A 81 2.99 0.19 7.26
CA ALA A 81 3.59 0.84 6.10
C ALA A 81 3.98 2.30 6.38
N LEU A 82 3.13 3.04 7.11
CA LEU A 82 3.42 4.41 7.53
C LEU A 82 4.61 4.46 8.49
N LEU A 83 4.66 3.60 9.51
CA LEU A 83 5.79 3.50 10.44
C LEU A 83 7.11 3.23 9.70
N LEU A 84 7.09 2.29 8.75
CA LEU A 84 8.25 1.97 7.94
C LEU A 84 8.69 3.18 7.10
N GLY A 85 7.73 3.86 6.44
CA GLY A 85 7.98 5.09 5.69
C GLY A 85 8.59 6.20 6.55
N VAL A 86 8.01 6.47 7.72
CA VAL A 86 8.51 7.46 8.68
C VAL A 86 9.90 7.11 9.19
N GLY A 87 10.19 5.83 9.45
CA GLY A 87 11.53 5.36 9.84
C GLY A 87 12.59 5.64 8.76
N MET A 88 12.24 5.48 7.49
CA MET A 88 13.10 5.84 6.36
C MET A 88 13.31 7.36 6.28
N CYS A 89 12.24 8.15 6.40
CA CYS A 89 12.34 9.62 6.41
C CYS A 89 13.20 10.14 7.58
N PHE A 90 13.07 9.59 8.78
CA PHE A 90 13.89 9.98 9.94
C PHE A 90 15.38 9.68 9.75
N SER A 91 15.70 8.60 9.02
CA SER A 91 17.08 8.22 8.72
C SER A 91 17.69 9.09 7.63
N MET A 92 16.97 9.38 6.54
CA MET A 92 17.49 10.12 5.39
C MET A 92 17.36 11.64 5.50
N VAL A 93 16.27 12.16 6.07
CA VAL A 93 15.97 13.60 6.08
C VAL A 93 16.42 14.26 7.39
N PHE A 94 16.19 13.61 8.53
CA PHE A 94 16.47 14.19 9.85
C PHE A 94 17.81 13.78 10.46
N GLY A 95 18.58 12.89 9.80
CA GLY A 95 19.89 12.42 10.26
C GLY A 95 19.87 11.65 11.59
N LYS A 96 18.68 11.30 12.11
CA LYS A 96 18.50 10.55 13.36
C LYS A 96 18.45 9.06 13.09
N MET A 97 19.58 8.53 12.63
CA MET A 97 19.71 7.15 12.14
C MET A 97 19.24 6.10 13.17
N ILE A 98 19.60 6.25 14.45
CA ILE A 98 19.18 5.31 15.51
C ILE A 98 17.65 5.29 15.66
N LEU A 99 17.01 6.46 15.76
CA LEU A 99 15.55 6.54 15.93
C LEU A 99 14.81 6.04 14.69
N GLY A 100 15.30 6.38 13.49
CA GLY A 100 14.74 5.92 12.23
C GLY A 100 14.81 4.40 12.08
N VAL A 101 15.93 3.78 12.44
CA VAL A 101 16.08 2.31 12.43
C VAL A 101 15.12 1.67 13.42
N VAL A 102 15.02 2.17 14.66
CA VAL A 102 14.10 1.61 15.66
C VAL A 102 12.64 1.67 15.19
N ILE A 103 12.20 2.83 14.68
CA ILE A 103 10.83 3.01 14.17
C ILE A 103 10.58 2.13 12.94
N GLY A 104 11.55 2.04 12.03
CA GLY A 104 11.48 1.18 10.85
C GLY A 104 11.37 -0.31 11.23
N LEU A 105 12.12 -0.75 12.23
CA LEU A 105 12.10 -2.12 12.72
C LEU A 105 10.74 -2.47 13.36
N VAL A 106 10.16 -1.54 14.12
CA VAL A 106 8.78 -1.67 14.63
C VAL A 106 7.77 -1.77 13.48
N GLY A 107 7.93 -0.96 12.42
CA GLY A 107 7.11 -1.03 11.21
C GLY A 107 7.19 -2.40 10.52
N ILE A 108 8.39 -2.96 10.37
CA ILE A 108 8.60 -4.30 9.79
C ILE A 108 7.92 -5.37 10.65
N VAL A 109 8.09 -5.33 11.97
CA VAL A 109 7.45 -6.30 12.88
C VAL A 109 5.92 -6.22 12.80
N ALA A 110 5.36 -5.01 12.75
CA ALA A 110 3.92 -4.80 12.58
C ALA A 110 3.41 -5.37 11.23
N LEU A 111 4.17 -5.19 10.16
CA LEU A 111 3.85 -5.78 8.85
C LEU A 111 3.97 -7.31 8.86
N LEU A 112 4.97 -7.88 9.54
CA LEU A 112 5.11 -9.33 9.69
C LEU A 112 3.95 -9.95 10.48
N MET A 113 3.40 -9.23 11.47
CA MET A 113 2.20 -9.67 12.21
C MET A 113 0.94 -9.77 11.33
N LEU A 114 0.92 -9.20 10.12
CA LEU A 114 -0.18 -9.42 9.17
C LEU A 114 -0.22 -10.85 8.63
N ILE A 115 0.92 -11.53 8.53
CA ILE A 115 1.01 -12.91 8.03
C ILE A 115 0.19 -13.88 8.91
N PRO A 116 0.41 -13.95 10.24
CA PRO A 116 -0.40 -14.80 11.10
C PRO A 116 -1.87 -14.34 11.19
N LEU A 117 -2.15 -13.03 11.08
CA LEU A 117 -3.52 -12.52 11.10
C LEU A 117 -4.32 -12.92 9.85
N THR A 118 -3.69 -12.89 8.67
CA THR A 118 -4.34 -13.14 7.38
C THR A 118 -4.42 -14.61 7.02
N LYS A 119 -3.37 -15.40 7.28
CA LYS A 119 -3.33 -16.83 6.96
C LYS A 119 -3.81 -17.73 8.11
N GLY A 120 -3.91 -17.19 9.32
CA GLY A 120 -4.08 -17.97 10.54
C GLY A 120 -2.76 -18.67 10.90
N LEU A 121 -2.35 -18.59 12.17
CA LEU A 121 -1.31 -19.47 12.70
C LEU A 121 -1.86 -20.90 12.61
N LYS A 122 -1.23 -21.73 11.78
CA LYS A 122 -1.41 -23.18 11.78
C LYS A 122 -0.21 -23.80 12.46
#